data_AF-A0A9E2KQG8-F1
#
_entry.id   AF-A0A9E2KQG8-F1
#
_cell.length_a   1.000
_cell.length_b   1.000
_cell.length_c   1.000
_cell.angle_alpha   90.00
_cell.angle_beta   90.00
_cell.angle_gamma   90.00
#
_symmetry.space_group_name_H-M   'P 1'
#
loop_
_entity.id
_entity.type
_entity.pdbx_description
1 polymer ?
#
loop_
_entity_poly.entity_id
_entity_poly.type
_entity_poly.pdbx_seq_one_letter_code
_entity_poly.pdbx_strand_id
1 'polypeptide(L)' 'MKRLTKRQINLILSLILTLLAVIFVVMNTNPVTINFGLFPLKLPLIIVLVIMIIIGIIIGYFLGHDQQIKKKD' A
#
# COMPACT_ATOMS: atom_id res chain seq x y z
N MET A 1 12.92 -21.41 29.87
CA MET A 1 12.88 -20.65 28.60
C MET A 1 11.41 -20.48 28.18
N LYS A 2 10.86 -19.26 28.25
CA LYS A 2 9.43 -19.00 28.00
C LYS A 2 9.22 -18.93 26.47
N ARG A 3 8.43 -19.85 25.90
CA ARG A 3 8.16 -19.85 24.44
C ARG A 3 7.23 -18.69 24.09
N LEU A 4 7.57 -17.94 23.04
CA LEU A 4 6.71 -16.90 22.49
C LEU A 4 5.49 -17.55 21.84
N THR A 5 4.30 -17.04 22.16
CA THR A 5 3.06 -17.50 21.56
C THR A 5 2.86 -16.87 20.18
N LYS A 6 2.12 -17.54 19.28
CA LYS A 6 1.79 -17.01 17.94
C LYS A 6 1.19 -15.60 18.00
N ARG A 7 0.36 -15.32 19.01
CA ARG A 7 -0.23 -14.00 19.22
C ARG A 7 0.82 -12.93 19.54
N GLN A 8 1.80 -13.25 20.39
CA GLN A 8 2.90 -12.33 20.71
C GLN A 8 3.81 -12.09 19.50
N ILE A 9 4.10 -13.13 18.72
CA ILE A 9 4.86 -12.99 17.47
C ILE A 9 4.12 -12.08 16.48
N ASN A 10 2.83 -12.30 16.28
CA ASN A 10 2.02 -11.45 15.40
C ASN A 10 1.98 -10.00 15.89
N LEU A 11 1.85 -9.77 17.21
CA LEU A 11 1.88 -8.42 17.78
C LEU A 11 3.23 -7.74 17.53
N ILE A 12 4.34 -8.44 17.80
CA ILE A 12 5.69 -7.90 17.58
C ILE A 12 5.90 -7.57 16.09
N LEU A 13 5.53 -8.47 15.18
CA LEU A 13 5.63 -8.23 13.74
C LEU A 13 4.78 -7.04 13.30
N SER A 14 3.54 -6.93 13.79
CA SER A 14 2.66 -5.80 13.46
C SER A 14 3.21 -4.47 13.96
N LEU A 15 3.85 -4.47 15.14
CA LEU A 15 4.44 -3.27 15.73
C LEU A 15 5.68 -2.84 14.93
N ILE A 16 6.55 -3.78 14.57
CA ILE A 16 7.71 -3.51 13.71
C ILE A 16 7.25 -2.94 12.37
N LEU A 17 6.24 -3.56 11.75
CA LEU A 17 5.72 -3.11 10.46
C LEU A 17 5.11 -1.71 10.53
N THR A 18 4.35 -1.42 11.59
CA THR A 18 3.77 -0.10 11.85
C THR A 18 4.86 0.95 12.03
N LEU A 19 5.91 0.64 12.80
CA LEU A 19 7.04 1.54 13.02
C LEU A 19 7.78 1.84 11.71
N LEU A 20 8.03 0.82 10.88
CA LEU A 20 8.64 1.00 9.55
C LEU A 20 7.78 1.89 8.65
N ALA A 21 6.46 1.72 8.67
CA ALA A 21 5.54 2.57 7.91
C ALA A 21 5.61 4.04 8.36
N VAL A 22 5.62 4.30 9.67
CA VAL A 22 5.76 5.67 10.21
C VAL A 22 7.11 6.29 9.81
N ILE A 23 8.20 5.55 9.94
CA ILE A 23 9.54 6.01 9.52
C ILE A 23 9.53 6.35 8.03
N PHE A 24 8.95 5.49 7.20
CA PHE A 24 8.84 5.72 5.77
C PHE A 24 8.07 7.01 5.47
N VAL A 25 6.95 7.26 6.15
CA VAL A 25 6.16 8.49 6.00
C VAL A 25 6.96 9.73 6.38
N VAL A 26 7.64 9.71 7.53
CA VAL A 26 8.41 10.85 8.05
C VAL A 26 9.63 11.15 7.16
N MET A 27 10.35 10.12 6.72
CA MET A 27 11.52 10.27 5.86
C MET A 27 11.15 10.72 4.43
N ASN A 28 9.94 10.40 3.97
CA ASN A 28 9.47 10.75 2.64
C ASN A 28 8.42 11.89 2.66
N THR A 29 8.68 12.90 3.50
CA THR A 29 7.91 14.15 3.55
C THR A 29 8.24 15.10 2.40
N ASN A 30 9.39 14.91 1.73
CA ASN A 30 9.77 15.72 0.60
C ASN A 30 8.75 15.58 -0.54
N PRO A 31 8.26 16.70 -1.10
CA PRO A 31 7.33 16.67 -2.21
C PRO A 31 8.03 16.14 -3.46
N VAL A 32 7.48 15.08 -4.04
CA VAL A 32 7.94 14.49 -5.30
C VAL A 32 7.16 15.14 -6.44
N THR A 33 7.89 15.49 -7.50
CA THR A 33 7.27 16.03 -8.71
C THR A 33 6.76 14.87 -9.57
N ILE A 34 5.46 14.86 -9.84
CA ILE A 34 4.83 13.93 -10.78
C ILE A 34 4.50 14.70 -12.04
N ASN A 35 4.92 14.18 -13.19
CA ASN A 35 4.57 14.73 -14.49
C ASN A 35 3.38 13.96 -15.05
N PHE A 36 2.21 14.60 -15.13
CA PHE A 36 1.01 14.01 -15.74
C PHE A 36 0.94 14.27 -17.26
N GLY A 37 2.08 14.53 -17.90
CA GLY A 37 2.17 14.92 -19.32
C GLY A 37 1.72 16.35 -19.62
N LEU A 38 0.67 16.87 -18.95
CA LEU A 38 0.13 18.21 -19.15
C LEU A 38 0.72 19.26 -18.20
N PHE A 39 0.96 18.88 -16.95
CA PHE A 39 1.57 19.75 -15.94
C PHE A 39 2.27 18.93 -14.84
N PRO A 40 3.34 19.49 -14.23
CA PRO A 40 3.97 18.92 -13.06
C PRO A 40 3.14 19.22 -11.80
N LEU A 41 2.90 18.20 -10.98
CA LEU A 41 2.25 18.33 -9.67
C LEU A 41 3.22 17.87 -8.58
N LYS A 42 3.38 18.68 -7.53
CA LYS A 42 4.22 18.33 -6.38
C LYS A 42 3.36 17.80 -5.24
N LEU A 43 3.54 16.54 -4.89
CA LEU A 43 2.83 15.88 -3.80
C LEU A 43 3.81 15.11 -2.91
N PRO A 44 3.58 15.02 -1.59
CA PRO A 44 4.27 14.06 -0.73
C PRO A 44 4.14 12.65 -1.30
N LEU A 45 5.24 11.89 -1.34
CA LEU A 45 5.30 10.56 -1.96
C LEU A 45 4.24 9.60 -1.40
N ILE A 46 3.94 9.69 -0.10
CA ILE A 46 2.92 8.85 0.54
C ILE A 46 1.53 9.02 -0.05
N ILE A 47 1.15 10.25 -0.40
CA ILE A 47 -0.17 10.54 -0.99
C ILE A 47 -0.28 9.86 -2.35
N VAL A 48 0.78 9.94 -3.14
CA VAL A 48 0.89 9.29 -4.45
C VAL A 48 0.74 7.79 -4.32
N LEU A 49 1.49 7.19 -3.39
CA LEU A 49 1.54 5.75 -3.19
C LEU A 49 0.18 5.20 -2.74
N VAL A 50 -0.50 5.89 -1.82
CA VAL A 50 -1.87 5.53 -1.39
C VAL A 50 -2.85 5.60 -2.55
N ILE A 51 -2.82 6.67 -3.35
CA ILE A 51 -3.70 6.82 -4.52
C ILE A 51 -3.45 5.69 -5.53
N MET A 52 -2.18 5.36 -5.81
CA MET A 52 -1.82 4.30 -6.75
C MET A 52 -2.26 2.91 -6.27
N ILE A 53 -2.14 2.61 -4.97
CA ILE A 53 -2.66 1.36 -4.40
C ILE A 53 -4.18 1.28 -4.58
N ILE A 54 -4.91 2.36 -4.28
CA ILE A 54 -6.37 2.41 -4.44
C ILE A 54 -6.76 2.18 -5.90
N ILE A 55 -6.08 2.85 -6.85
CA ILE A 55 -6.31 2.63 -8.29
C ILE A 55 -6.07 1.17 -8.67
N GLY A 56 -4.98 0.56 -8.20
CA GLY A 56 -4.68 -0.85 -8.43
C GLY A 56 -5.76 -1.80 -7.90
N ILE A 57 -6.29 -1.53 -6.71
CA ILE A 57 -7.41 -2.30 -6.12
C ILE A 57 -8.67 -2.15 -6.96
N ILE A 58 -9.00 -0.93 -7.39
CA ILE A 58 -10.18 -0.67 -8.23
C ILE A 58 -10.04 -1.42 -9.56
N ILE A 59 -8.92 -1.26 -10.27
CA ILE A 59 -8.65 -1.96 -11.53
C ILE A 59 -8.75 -3.47 -11.32
N GLY A 60 -8.08 -4.01 -10.29
CA GLY A 60 -8.10 -5.45 -9.99
C GLY A 60 -9.50 -5.97 -9.67
N TYR A 61 -10.33 -5.20 -8.96
CA TYR A 61 -11.71 -5.56 -8.65
C TYR A 61 -12.60 -5.62 -9.91
N PHE A 62 -12.46 -4.64 -10.81
CA PHE A 62 -13.25 -4.59 -12.05
C PHE A 62 -12.77 -5.62 -13.08
N LEU A 63 -11.45 -5.78 -13.29
CA LEU A 63 -10.91 -6.76 -14.23
C LEU A 63 -11.02 -8.20 -13.70
N GLY A 64 -10.93 -8.39 -12.38
CA GLY A 64 -11.05 -9.69 -11.74
C GLY A 64 -12.47 -10.25 -11.74
N HIS A 65 -13.50 -9.40 -11.89
CA HIS A 65 -14.89 -9.86 -12.05
C HIS A 65 -15.10 -10.65 -13.34
N ASP A 66 -14.43 -10.27 -14.43
CA ASP A 66 -14.61 -10.91 -15.74
C ASP A 66 -14.10 -12.37 -15.76
N GLN A 67 -13.10 -12.68 -14.93
CA GLN A 67 -12.48 -14.01 -14.86
C GLN A 67 -13.33 -15.03 -14.09
N GLN A 68 -14.27 -14.60 -13.25
CA GLN A 68 -15.16 -15.50 -12.51
C GLN A 68 -16.36 -15.96 -13.34
N ILE A 69 -16.80 -15.18 -14.33
CA ILE A 69 -17.93 -15.55 -15.19
C ILE A 69 -17.53 -16.65 -16.19
N LYS A 70 -16.28 -16.66 -16.66
CA LYS A 70 -15.82 -17.61 -17.69
C LYS A 70 -15.42 -19.00 -17.19
N LYS A 71 -15.54 -19.28 -15.89
CA LYS A 71 -15.11 -20.56 -15.27
C LYS A 71 -16.29 -21.46 -14.87
N LYS A 72 -17.52 -21.10 -15.26
CA LYS A 72 -18.75 -21.83 -14.94
C LYS A 72 -19.39 -22.54 -16.14
N ASP A 73 -18.73 -22.56 -17.30
CA ASP A 73 -19.16 -23.34 -18.47
C ASP A 73 -18.19 -24.49 -18.75
#